data_AF-A0AAE3AH42-F1
#
_entry.id   AF-A0AAE3AH42-F1
#
_cell.length_a   1.000
_cell.length_b   1.000
_cell.length_c   1.000
_cell.angle_alpha   90.00
_cell.angle_beta   90.00
_cell.angle_gamma   90.00
#
_symmetry.space_group_name_H-M   'P 1'
#
loop_
_entity.id
_entity.type
_entity.pdbx_description
1 polymer ?
#
loop_
_entity_poly.entity_id
_entity_poly.type
_entity_poly.pdbx_seq_one_letter_code
_entity_poly.pdbx_strand_id
1 'polypeptide(L)'
;MNIKNTIIPSVTFSGRNLRLVREYADITGGKGVNVLNFIVDMMLAMPEKVRMNLLEFCQINIQQIEQNMAKREYSNDLSVKRRVAYQRLERFLSDENCQMDIPKKEKGEKIKRTIEFTATNYGLVKEKAKKEKTTFGRYVNYLIVLTLDIPEEVKSELSVFSSASLNETIQHSESKSRYINELSREMQMHYKKMELFWCNNQRAAFDGHKSMKKIDMKDGYIIYPSDWVVLEDVLRDPKESSRASVVEVYNGRRYGMPHFLLFSNIAKNESYTEDEFKIIEAACLRANSRFADVLKDEQSMVDEEKPVVGVFNIIATDDPYYDEFDTPPFGCKIIRDISKSKD
;
A
#
# COMPACT_ATOMS: atom_id res chain seq x y z
N MET A 1 8.65 -22.40 -15.79
CA MET A 1 9.35 -21.62 -16.83
C MET A 1 8.88 -20.18 -16.74
N ASN A 2 9.69 -19.29 -16.15
CA ASN A 2 9.28 -17.91 -15.87
C ASN A 2 9.95 -17.00 -16.92
N ILE A 3 9.32 -16.83 -18.08
CA ILE A 3 9.78 -15.84 -19.06
C ILE A 3 9.31 -14.49 -18.53
N LYS A 4 10.25 -13.67 -18.04
CA LYS A 4 10.01 -12.25 -17.77
C LYS A 4 9.66 -11.56 -19.09
N ASN A 5 8.39 -11.58 -19.47
CA ASN A 5 7.87 -10.88 -20.63
C ASN A 5 7.66 -9.40 -20.27
N THR A 6 8.75 -8.67 -20.24
CA THR A 6 8.78 -7.23 -20.01
C THR A 6 8.98 -6.52 -21.33
N ILE A 7 8.19 -5.47 -21.58
CA ILE A 7 8.26 -4.66 -22.79
C ILE A 7 8.86 -3.31 -22.41
N ILE A 8 9.84 -2.85 -23.18
CA ILE A 8 10.58 -1.61 -22.89
C ILE A 8 10.25 -0.55 -23.95
N PRO A 9 9.08 0.10 -23.90
CA PRO A 9 8.79 1.22 -24.80
C PRO A 9 9.60 2.47 -24.43
N SER A 10 9.77 3.32 -25.43
CA SER A 10 10.18 4.69 -25.17
C SER A 10 8.97 5.57 -24.93
N VAL A 11 8.93 6.22 -23.77
CA VAL A 11 7.89 7.16 -23.35
C VAL A 11 8.46 8.56 -23.30
N THR A 12 7.74 9.53 -23.85
CA THR A 12 8.05 10.95 -23.70
C THR A 12 7.18 11.50 -22.59
N PHE A 13 7.81 11.97 -21.51
CA PHE A 13 7.15 12.58 -20.37
C PHE A 13 7.22 14.10 -20.48
N SER A 14 6.22 14.80 -19.94
CA SER A 14 6.41 16.18 -19.54
C SER A 14 7.39 16.25 -18.37
N GLY A 15 8.19 17.33 -18.28
CA GLY A 15 9.11 17.54 -17.16
C GLY A 15 8.41 17.51 -15.79
N ARG A 16 7.17 18.01 -15.71
CA ARG A 16 6.32 17.94 -14.50
C ARG A 16 5.97 16.50 -14.15
N ASN A 17 5.47 15.72 -15.10
CA ASN A 17 5.05 14.34 -14.84
C ASN A 17 6.22 13.45 -14.46
N LEU A 18 7.40 13.65 -15.07
CA LEU A 18 8.59 12.91 -14.67
C LEU A 18 9.02 13.26 -13.23
N ARG A 19 8.84 14.51 -12.78
CA ARG A 19 9.09 14.89 -11.38
C ARG A 19 8.11 14.21 -10.43
N LEU A 20 6.81 14.25 -10.71
CA LEU A 20 5.78 13.58 -9.89
C LEU A 20 6.08 12.08 -9.72
N VAL A 21 6.45 11.39 -10.80
CA VAL A 21 6.81 9.97 -10.75
C VAL A 21 8.07 9.71 -9.91
N ARG A 22 9.06 10.61 -9.97
CA ARG A 22 10.29 10.51 -9.16
C ARG A 22 10.01 10.77 -7.69
N GLU A 23 9.31 11.85 -7.38
CA GLU A 23 8.91 12.21 -6.01
C GLU A 23 8.14 11.05 -5.37
N TYR A 24 7.17 10.46 -6.08
CA TYR A 24 6.46 9.29 -5.58
C TYR A 24 7.37 8.06 -5.41
N ALA A 25 8.28 7.82 -6.35
CA ALA A 25 9.23 6.71 -6.25
C ALA A 25 10.16 6.84 -5.03
N ASP A 26 10.66 8.05 -4.77
CA ASP A 26 11.53 8.37 -3.64
C ASP A 26 10.81 8.16 -2.31
N ILE A 27 9.53 8.60 -2.22
CA ILE A 27 8.68 8.39 -1.04
C ILE A 27 8.45 6.90 -0.76
N THR A 28 8.28 6.10 -1.80
CA THR A 28 7.97 4.67 -1.67
C THR A 28 9.22 3.77 -1.62
N GLY A 29 10.42 4.35 -1.64
CA GLY A 29 11.68 3.60 -1.73
C GLY A 29 11.79 2.74 -3.00
N GLY A 30 10.99 3.07 -4.01
CA GLY A 30 10.82 2.31 -5.24
C GLY A 30 11.56 2.92 -6.43
N LYS A 31 11.58 2.21 -7.56
CA LYS A 31 12.04 2.78 -8.83
C LYS A 31 10.84 3.41 -9.55
N GLY A 32 11.04 4.52 -10.26
CA GLY A 32 9.98 5.16 -11.06
C GLY A 32 9.29 4.22 -12.08
N VAL A 33 9.96 3.16 -12.54
CA VAL A 33 9.35 2.12 -13.38
C VAL A 33 8.29 1.29 -12.63
N ASN A 34 8.47 1.06 -11.33
CA ASN A 34 7.50 0.35 -10.49
C ASN A 34 6.25 1.21 -10.30
N VAL A 35 6.43 2.53 -10.17
CA VAL A 35 5.33 3.50 -10.02
C VAL A 35 4.39 3.45 -11.22
N LEU A 36 4.93 3.41 -12.44
CA LEU A 36 4.11 3.41 -13.66
C LEU A 36 3.36 2.10 -13.86
N ASN A 37 3.97 0.95 -13.56
CA ASN A 37 3.25 -0.32 -13.58
C ASN A 37 2.16 -0.33 -12.50
N PHE A 38 2.46 0.16 -11.30
CA PHE A 38 1.50 0.25 -10.22
C PHE A 38 0.29 1.14 -10.58
N ILE A 39 0.51 2.32 -11.16
CA ILE A 39 -0.58 3.20 -11.63
C ILE A 39 -1.44 2.48 -12.68
N VAL A 40 -0.83 1.73 -13.59
CA VAL A 40 -1.57 0.99 -14.62
C VAL A 40 -2.39 -0.14 -13.99
N ASP A 41 -1.81 -0.92 -13.08
CA ASP A 41 -2.52 -1.99 -12.38
C ASP A 41 -3.69 -1.45 -11.55
N MET A 42 -3.47 -0.34 -10.84
CA MET A 42 -4.49 0.30 -10.02
C MET A 42 -5.61 0.93 -10.85
N MET A 43 -5.31 1.58 -11.98
CA MET A 43 -6.33 2.32 -12.74
C MET A 43 -6.97 1.52 -13.87
N LEU A 44 -6.20 0.66 -14.56
CA LEU A 44 -6.68 -0.04 -15.76
C LEU A 44 -7.09 -1.49 -15.49
N ALA A 45 -6.55 -2.14 -14.46
CA ALA A 45 -6.91 -3.50 -14.06
C ALA A 45 -7.86 -3.53 -12.85
N MET A 46 -8.66 -2.47 -12.68
CA MET A 46 -9.61 -2.32 -11.58
C MET A 46 -10.82 -3.25 -11.76
N PRO A 47 -11.16 -4.07 -10.75
CA PRO A 47 -12.38 -4.87 -10.76
C PRO A 47 -13.60 -3.98 -10.92
N GLU A 48 -14.57 -4.44 -11.71
CA GLU A 48 -15.75 -3.65 -12.06
C GLU A 48 -16.52 -3.12 -10.84
N LYS A 49 -16.66 -3.94 -9.79
CA LYS A 49 -17.34 -3.53 -8.56
C LYS A 49 -16.58 -2.42 -7.83
N VAL A 50 -15.25 -2.50 -7.79
CA VAL A 50 -14.38 -1.46 -7.20
C VAL A 50 -14.49 -0.17 -7.99
N ARG A 51 -14.49 -0.26 -9.33
CA ARG A 51 -14.67 0.86 -10.25
C ARG A 51 -15.99 1.58 -10.00
N MET A 52 -17.09 0.83 -9.87
CA MET A 52 -18.41 1.39 -9.60
C MET A 52 -18.51 2.05 -8.23
N ASN A 53 -17.95 1.44 -7.19
CA ASN A 53 -17.94 2.03 -5.85
C ASN A 53 -17.12 3.34 -5.82
N LEU A 54 -15.97 3.39 -6.51
CA LEU A 54 -15.17 4.61 -6.62
C LEU A 54 -15.87 5.69 -7.46
N LEU A 55 -16.58 5.30 -8.51
CA LEU A 55 -17.39 6.22 -9.32
C LEU A 55 -18.47 6.89 -8.48
N GLU A 56 -19.23 6.10 -7.70
CA GLU A 56 -20.26 6.60 -6.79
C GLU A 56 -19.67 7.56 -5.76
N PHE A 57 -18.52 7.20 -5.17
CA PHE A 57 -17.79 8.09 -4.25
C PHE A 57 -17.43 9.43 -4.89
N CYS A 58 -16.92 9.42 -6.14
CA CYS A 58 -16.60 10.65 -6.86
C CYS A 58 -17.85 11.52 -7.10
N GLN A 59 -18.97 10.90 -7.49
CA GLN A 59 -20.22 11.60 -7.77
C GLN A 59 -20.80 12.27 -6.51
N ILE A 60 -20.80 11.57 -5.38
CA ILE A 60 -21.24 12.12 -4.09
C ILE A 60 -20.40 13.35 -3.72
N ASN A 61 -19.07 13.26 -3.84
CA ASN A 61 -18.19 14.38 -3.52
C ASN A 61 -18.36 15.58 -4.45
N ILE A 62 -18.57 15.35 -5.76
CA ILE A 62 -18.87 16.43 -6.72
C ILE A 62 -20.15 17.16 -6.29
N GLN A 63 -21.23 16.42 -6.02
CA GLN A 63 -22.51 16.99 -5.61
C GLN A 63 -22.38 17.80 -4.31
N GLN A 64 -21.68 17.28 -3.30
CA GLN A 64 -21.46 17.99 -2.04
C GLN A 64 -20.69 19.30 -2.26
N ILE A 65 -19.62 19.29 -3.05
CA ILE A 65 -18.83 20.50 -3.35
C ILE A 65 -19.70 21.53 -4.09
N GLU A 66 -20.51 21.10 -5.06
CA GLU A 66 -21.40 21.99 -5.81
C GLU A 66 -22.49 22.61 -4.94
N GLN A 67 -23.09 21.84 -4.03
CA GLN A 67 -24.05 22.35 -3.06
C GLN A 67 -23.42 23.39 -2.13
N ASN A 68 -22.22 23.13 -1.62
CA ASN A 68 -21.50 24.06 -0.74
C ASN A 68 -21.12 25.36 -1.46
N MET A 69 -20.71 25.28 -2.73
CA MET A 69 -20.45 26.46 -3.56
C MET A 69 -21.73 27.26 -3.84
N ALA A 70 -22.85 26.60 -4.12
CA ALA A 70 -24.13 27.25 -4.38
C ALA A 70 -24.68 28.00 -3.15
N LYS A 71 -24.45 27.48 -1.95
CA LYS A 71 -24.81 28.13 -0.67
C LYS A 71 -23.93 29.33 -0.30
N ARG A 72 -22.92 29.68 -1.12
CA ARG A 72 -21.87 30.68 -0.83
C ARG A 72 -21.11 30.40 0.46
N GLU A 73 -21.15 29.18 0.97
CA GLU A 73 -20.50 28.84 2.23
C GLU A 73 -18.98 28.89 2.09
N TYR A 74 -18.41 28.45 0.96
CA TYR A 74 -17.04 28.80 0.51
C TYR A 74 -16.89 28.52 -1.00
N SER A 75 -16.49 29.53 -1.79
CA SER A 75 -15.92 29.33 -3.13
C SER A 75 -14.49 29.84 -3.12
N ASN A 76 -13.55 28.93 -2.86
CA ASN A 76 -12.12 29.20 -2.94
C ASN A 76 -11.48 28.33 -4.03
N ASP A 77 -10.26 28.69 -4.44
CA ASP A 77 -9.49 27.98 -5.46
C ASP A 77 -9.33 26.47 -5.16
N LEU A 78 -9.30 26.10 -3.87
CA LEU A 78 -9.19 24.71 -3.43
C LEU A 78 -10.45 23.90 -3.73
N SER A 79 -11.66 24.41 -3.44
CA SER A 79 -12.92 23.74 -3.76
C SER A 79 -13.06 23.48 -5.27
N VAL A 80 -12.64 24.44 -6.10
CA VAL A 80 -12.65 24.28 -7.56
C VAL A 80 -11.67 23.18 -7.98
N LYS A 81 -10.44 23.18 -7.44
CA LYS A 81 -9.44 22.14 -7.72
C LYS A 81 -9.90 20.75 -7.30
N ARG A 82 -10.52 20.63 -6.11
CA ARG A 82 -11.10 19.37 -5.61
C ARG A 82 -12.19 18.86 -6.55
N ARG A 83 -13.15 19.72 -6.93
CA ARG A 83 -14.22 19.34 -7.88
C ARG A 83 -13.65 18.87 -9.22
N VAL A 84 -12.67 19.59 -9.78
CA VAL A 84 -12.05 19.22 -11.06
C VAL A 84 -11.33 17.87 -10.96
N ALA A 85 -10.67 17.58 -9.84
CA ALA A 85 -10.03 16.28 -9.63
C ALA A 85 -11.06 15.14 -9.64
N TYR A 86 -12.15 15.28 -8.87
CA TYR A 86 -13.23 14.29 -8.86
C TYR A 86 -13.92 14.13 -10.21
N GLN A 87 -14.18 15.22 -10.94
CA GLN A 87 -14.78 15.16 -12.30
C GLN A 87 -13.88 14.47 -13.33
N ARG A 88 -12.57 14.50 -13.16
CA ARG A 88 -11.64 13.76 -14.02
C ARG A 88 -11.65 12.27 -13.70
N LEU A 89 -11.64 11.92 -12.41
CA LEU A 89 -11.76 10.53 -11.96
C LEU A 89 -13.12 9.94 -12.38
N GLU A 90 -14.21 10.66 -12.16
CA GLU A 90 -15.55 10.25 -12.58
C GLU A 90 -15.60 9.92 -14.08
N ARG A 91 -15.15 10.85 -14.95
CA ARG A 91 -15.13 10.64 -16.41
C ARG A 91 -14.26 9.46 -16.84
N PHE A 92 -13.12 9.26 -16.16
CA PHE A 92 -12.29 8.07 -16.39
C PHE A 92 -13.03 6.79 -16.00
N LEU A 93 -13.70 6.80 -14.84
CA LEU A 93 -14.37 5.63 -14.29
C LEU A 93 -15.65 5.30 -15.05
N SER A 94 -16.41 6.28 -15.53
CA SER A 94 -17.64 6.08 -16.32
C SER A 94 -17.37 5.53 -17.73
N ASP A 95 -16.10 5.35 -18.10
CA ASP A 95 -15.66 4.95 -19.44
C ASP A 95 -16.14 5.92 -20.54
N GLU A 96 -16.47 7.15 -20.15
CA GLU A 96 -16.76 8.27 -21.03
C GLU A 96 -15.50 8.69 -21.81
N ASN A 97 -15.72 9.34 -22.96
CA ASN A 97 -14.62 9.81 -23.80
C ASN A 97 -13.74 10.83 -23.03
N CYS A 98 -12.55 10.38 -22.64
CA CYS A 98 -11.57 11.16 -21.87
C CYS A 98 -10.70 12.07 -22.75
N GLN A 99 -10.94 12.14 -24.07
CA GLN A 99 -10.13 12.93 -25.00
C GLN A 99 -10.00 14.41 -24.63
N MET A 100 -10.97 14.98 -23.91
CA MET A 100 -10.88 16.37 -23.45
C MET A 100 -9.87 16.56 -22.32
N ASP A 101 -9.65 15.52 -21.50
CA ASP A 101 -8.71 15.57 -20.38
C ASP A 101 -7.29 15.13 -20.78
N ILE A 102 -7.17 14.38 -21.87
CA ILE A 102 -5.87 13.99 -22.43
C ILE A 102 -5.26 15.19 -23.19
N PRO A 103 -4.12 15.74 -22.74
CA PRO A 103 -3.54 16.92 -23.38
C PRO A 103 -3.15 16.64 -24.85
N LYS A 104 -3.77 17.36 -25.80
CA LYS A 104 -3.43 17.25 -27.24
C LYS A 104 -2.01 17.75 -27.55
N LYS A 105 -1.51 18.70 -26.77
CA LYS A 105 -0.12 19.21 -26.81
C LYS A 105 0.35 19.48 -25.38
N GLU A 106 1.44 18.83 -24.97
CA GLU A 106 2.14 19.17 -23.73
C GLU A 106 2.94 20.46 -23.93
N LYS A 107 2.70 21.47 -23.09
CA LYS A 107 3.52 22.67 -22.96
C LYS A 107 4.63 22.41 -21.94
N GLY A 108 5.87 22.76 -22.27
CA GLY A 108 7.04 22.61 -21.39
C GLY A 108 8.06 21.58 -21.88
N GLU A 109 9.05 21.31 -21.03
CA GLU A 109 10.14 20.37 -21.30
C GLU A 109 9.61 18.95 -21.56
N LYS A 110 10.16 18.29 -22.57
CA LYS A 110 9.83 16.90 -22.94
C LYS A 110 11.05 16.02 -22.75
N ILE A 111 10.90 14.98 -21.95
CA ILE A 111 11.99 14.09 -21.58
C ILE A 111 11.65 12.68 -22.04
N LYS A 112 12.45 12.15 -22.96
CA LYS A 112 12.33 10.79 -23.47
C LYS A 112 13.05 9.81 -22.54
N ARG A 113 12.37 8.73 -22.13
CA ARG A 113 12.92 7.65 -21.30
C ARG A 113 12.45 6.29 -21.81
N THR A 114 13.28 5.28 -21.62
CA THR A 114 12.88 3.87 -21.76
C THR A 114 12.38 3.38 -20.42
N ILE A 115 11.17 2.83 -20.40
CA ILE A 115 10.50 2.36 -19.18
C ILE A 115 10.16 0.90 -19.38
N GLU A 116 10.38 0.09 -18.35
CA GLU A 116 10.01 -1.32 -18.36
C GLU A 116 8.56 -1.48 -17.88
N PHE A 117 7.70 -2.04 -18.74
CA PHE A 117 6.34 -2.43 -18.40
C PHE A 117 6.20 -3.96 -18.43
N THR A 118 5.33 -4.51 -17.60
CA THR A 118 4.87 -5.89 -17.80
C THR A 118 4.14 -5.99 -19.15
N ALA A 119 4.18 -7.15 -19.82
CA ALA A 119 3.46 -7.34 -21.08
C ALA A 119 1.96 -7.03 -20.94
N THR A 120 1.35 -7.41 -19.81
CA THR A 120 -0.05 -7.11 -19.47
C THR A 120 -0.29 -5.60 -19.40
N ASN A 121 0.51 -4.86 -18.65
CA ASN A 121 0.32 -3.42 -18.44
C ASN A 121 0.56 -2.62 -19.72
N TYR A 122 1.58 -3.02 -20.47
CA TYR A 122 1.80 -2.46 -21.81
C TYR A 122 0.58 -2.68 -22.72
N GLY A 123 0.00 -3.89 -22.69
CA GLY A 123 -1.22 -4.24 -23.42
C GLY A 123 -2.41 -3.35 -23.04
N LEU A 124 -2.71 -3.24 -21.75
CA LEU A 124 -3.81 -2.43 -21.22
C LEU A 124 -3.71 -0.95 -21.63
N VAL A 125 -2.53 -0.35 -21.45
CA VAL A 125 -2.28 1.05 -21.84
C VAL A 125 -2.44 1.22 -23.35
N LYS A 126 -1.92 0.28 -24.15
CA LYS A 126 -2.01 0.35 -25.61
C LYS A 126 -3.45 0.23 -26.09
N GLU A 127 -4.24 -0.65 -25.49
CA GLU A 127 -5.66 -0.83 -25.80
C GLU A 127 -6.46 0.42 -25.46
N LYS A 128 -6.35 0.93 -24.23
CA LYS A 128 -7.06 2.15 -23.81
C LYS A 128 -6.60 3.38 -24.61
N ALA A 129 -5.30 3.53 -24.88
CA ALA A 129 -4.81 4.61 -25.74
C ALA A 129 -5.42 4.56 -27.15
N LYS A 130 -5.60 3.36 -27.71
CA LYS A 130 -6.28 3.16 -29.00
C LYS A 130 -7.77 3.51 -28.93
N LYS A 131 -8.49 3.07 -27.88
CA LYS A 131 -9.90 3.42 -27.62
C LYS A 131 -10.08 4.95 -27.58
N GLU A 132 -9.18 5.63 -26.87
CA GLU A 132 -9.17 7.09 -26.73
C GLU A 132 -8.57 7.84 -27.93
N LYS A 133 -8.16 7.14 -29.00
CA LYS A 133 -7.52 7.73 -30.20
C LYS A 133 -6.31 8.61 -29.87
N THR A 134 -5.49 8.19 -28.91
CA THR A 134 -4.27 8.89 -28.48
C THR A 134 -3.03 7.98 -28.62
N THR A 135 -1.85 8.56 -28.36
CA THR A 135 -0.60 7.80 -28.34
C THR A 135 -0.37 7.16 -26.98
N PHE A 136 0.33 6.03 -26.93
CA PHE A 136 0.75 5.36 -25.69
C PHE A 136 1.34 6.36 -24.66
N GLY A 137 2.34 7.15 -25.06
CA GLY A 137 2.99 8.09 -24.14
C GLY A 137 2.06 9.18 -23.59
N ARG A 138 1.15 9.72 -24.41
CA ARG A 138 0.14 10.68 -23.93
C ARG A 138 -0.82 10.05 -22.93
N TYR A 139 -1.21 8.80 -23.14
CA TYR A 139 -2.09 8.10 -22.20
C TYR A 139 -1.39 7.81 -20.88
N VAL A 140 -0.11 7.41 -20.90
CA VAL A 140 0.70 7.28 -19.68
C VAL A 140 0.78 8.61 -18.92
N ASN A 141 1.04 9.73 -19.60
CA ASN A 141 1.05 11.05 -18.98
C ASN A 141 -0.32 11.45 -18.40
N TYR A 142 -1.40 11.07 -19.08
CA TYR A 142 -2.76 11.26 -18.56
C TYR A 142 -3.00 10.48 -17.27
N LEU A 143 -2.61 9.20 -17.21
CA LEU A 143 -2.73 8.39 -15.98
C LEU A 143 -1.92 8.97 -14.81
N ILE A 144 -0.73 9.52 -15.07
CA ILE A 144 0.07 10.22 -14.05
C ILE A 144 -0.69 11.43 -13.50
N VAL A 145 -1.26 12.27 -14.38
CA VAL A 145 -2.02 13.45 -13.95
C VAL A 145 -3.27 13.06 -13.16
N LEU A 146 -3.97 12.01 -13.62
CA LEU A 146 -5.19 11.52 -13.00
C LEU A 146 -4.97 11.02 -11.56
N THR A 147 -3.77 10.52 -11.25
CA THR A 147 -3.48 9.83 -9.98
C THR A 147 -2.54 10.60 -9.05
N LEU A 148 -1.50 11.25 -9.60
CA LEU A 148 -0.46 11.95 -8.84
C LEU A 148 -0.66 13.47 -8.80
N ASP A 149 -1.29 14.06 -9.83
CA ASP A 149 -1.51 15.51 -9.95
C ASP A 149 -2.91 15.95 -9.46
N ILE A 150 -3.31 15.45 -8.29
CA ILE A 150 -4.57 15.79 -7.61
C ILE A 150 -4.28 16.43 -6.24
N PRO A 151 -5.20 17.25 -5.69
CA PRO A 151 -5.01 17.88 -4.38
C PRO A 151 -4.79 16.87 -3.25
N GLU A 152 -3.97 17.22 -2.26
CA GLU A 152 -3.63 16.33 -1.13
C GLU A 152 -4.86 15.95 -0.29
N GLU A 153 -5.85 16.84 -0.17
CA GLU A 153 -7.12 16.55 0.49
C GLU A 153 -7.90 15.48 -0.27
N VAL A 154 -7.88 15.51 -1.60
CA VAL A 154 -8.53 14.48 -2.44
C VAL A 154 -7.79 13.15 -2.29
N LYS A 155 -6.45 13.15 -2.24
CA LYS A 155 -5.68 11.93 -1.93
C LYS A 155 -6.05 11.36 -0.56
N SER A 156 -6.21 12.22 0.45
CA SER A 156 -6.67 11.83 1.78
C SER A 156 -8.02 11.13 1.74
N GLU A 157 -8.98 11.76 1.07
CA GLU A 157 -10.35 11.29 0.95
C GLU A 157 -10.41 9.95 0.20
N LEU A 158 -9.66 9.81 -0.89
CA LEU A 158 -9.52 8.56 -1.64
C LEU A 158 -8.86 7.46 -0.81
N SER A 159 -7.85 7.79 0.01
CA SER A 159 -7.23 6.83 0.92
C SER A 159 -8.22 6.34 1.97
N VAL A 160 -8.95 7.25 2.62
CA VAL A 160 -9.95 6.91 3.65
C VAL A 160 -11.06 6.06 3.05
N PHE A 161 -11.56 6.42 1.86
CA PHE A 161 -12.52 5.61 1.12
C PHE A 161 -11.98 4.19 0.88
N SER A 162 -10.73 4.08 0.42
CA SER A 162 -10.11 2.78 0.13
C SER A 162 -9.97 1.91 1.38
N SER A 163 -9.53 2.48 2.51
CA SER A 163 -9.45 1.78 3.80
C SER A 163 -10.82 1.33 4.29
N ALA A 164 -11.84 2.20 4.20
CA ALA A 164 -13.20 1.88 4.62
C ALA A 164 -13.79 0.74 3.78
N SER A 165 -13.66 0.81 2.45
CA SER A 165 -14.14 -0.23 1.54
C SER A 165 -13.38 -1.55 1.70
N LEU A 166 -12.08 -1.52 2.02
CA LEU A 166 -11.31 -2.72 2.35
C LEU A 166 -11.89 -3.40 3.60
N ASN A 167 -12.08 -2.65 4.68
CA ASN A 167 -12.62 -3.17 5.93
C ASN A 167 -14.03 -3.74 5.75
N GLU A 168 -14.89 -3.03 5.01
CA GLU A 168 -16.22 -3.52 4.67
C GLU A 168 -16.15 -4.83 3.89
N THR A 169 -15.27 -4.93 2.89
CA THR A 169 -15.12 -6.15 2.08
C THR A 169 -14.61 -7.33 2.91
N ILE A 170 -13.71 -7.09 3.87
CA ILE A 170 -13.22 -8.11 4.81
C ILE A 170 -14.36 -8.60 5.70
N GLN A 171 -15.14 -7.70 6.29
CA GLN A 171 -16.26 -8.06 7.18
C GLN A 171 -17.33 -8.88 6.47
N HIS A 172 -17.55 -8.66 5.17
CA HIS A 172 -18.54 -9.39 4.38
C HIS A 172 -17.98 -10.67 3.72
N SER A 173 -16.74 -11.09 4.01
CA SER A 173 -16.05 -12.19 3.32
C SER A 173 -16.39 -13.61 3.82
N GLU A 174 -17.32 -13.77 4.76
CA GLU A 174 -17.67 -15.08 5.35
C GLU A 174 -18.67 -15.91 4.51
N SER A 175 -18.46 -16.02 3.21
CA SER A 175 -19.32 -16.84 2.34
C SER A 175 -18.84 -18.29 2.23
N LYS A 176 -19.76 -19.26 2.13
CA LYS A 176 -19.45 -20.66 1.80
C LYS A 176 -19.06 -20.88 0.33
N SER A 177 -19.03 -19.83 -0.50
CA SER A 177 -18.77 -19.93 -1.94
C SER A 177 -17.33 -19.52 -2.28
N ARG A 178 -16.55 -20.47 -2.82
CA ARG A 178 -15.17 -20.22 -3.27
C ARG A 178 -15.08 -19.09 -4.31
N TYR A 179 -16.06 -18.98 -5.20
CA TYR A 179 -16.11 -17.92 -6.22
C TYR A 179 -16.27 -16.53 -5.59
N ILE A 180 -17.18 -16.40 -4.61
CA ILE A 180 -17.42 -15.14 -3.90
C ILE A 180 -16.21 -14.76 -3.04
N ASN A 181 -15.53 -15.74 -2.46
CA ASN A 181 -14.32 -15.50 -1.67
C ASN A 181 -13.15 -15.05 -2.56
N GLU A 182 -13.00 -15.59 -3.76
CA GLU A 182 -11.99 -15.15 -4.73
C GLU A 182 -12.26 -13.73 -5.24
N LEU A 183 -13.52 -13.43 -5.59
CA LEU A 183 -13.94 -12.08 -5.99
C LEU A 183 -13.72 -11.08 -4.84
N SER A 184 -14.07 -11.46 -3.61
CA SER A 184 -13.83 -10.66 -2.41
C SER A 184 -12.34 -10.39 -2.22
N ARG A 185 -11.47 -11.41 -2.39
CA ARG A 185 -10.02 -11.27 -2.33
C ARG A 185 -9.48 -10.32 -3.39
N GLU A 186 -9.96 -10.42 -4.63
CA GLU A 186 -9.57 -9.52 -5.72
C GLU A 186 -9.92 -8.06 -5.40
N MET A 187 -11.12 -7.81 -4.89
CA MET A 187 -11.54 -6.47 -4.44
C MET A 187 -10.71 -5.98 -3.26
N GLN A 188 -10.46 -6.82 -2.25
CA GLN A 188 -9.62 -6.48 -1.08
C GLN A 188 -8.21 -6.08 -1.52
N MET A 189 -7.58 -6.89 -2.39
CA MET A 189 -6.27 -6.56 -2.95
C MET A 189 -6.30 -5.21 -3.68
N HIS A 190 -7.37 -4.93 -4.42
CA HIS A 190 -7.46 -3.68 -5.17
C HIS A 190 -7.67 -2.45 -4.27
N TYR A 191 -8.55 -2.53 -3.27
CA TYR A 191 -8.71 -1.47 -2.27
C TYR A 191 -7.43 -1.25 -1.48
N LYS A 192 -6.68 -2.32 -1.18
CA LYS A 192 -5.38 -2.20 -0.52
C LYS A 192 -4.37 -1.44 -1.39
N LYS A 193 -4.33 -1.71 -2.71
CA LYS A 193 -3.47 -0.95 -3.65
C LYS A 193 -3.83 0.53 -3.66
N MET A 194 -5.11 0.86 -3.73
CA MET A 194 -5.60 2.23 -3.73
C MET A 194 -5.27 2.96 -2.41
N GLU A 195 -5.53 2.30 -1.27
CA GLU A 195 -5.16 2.81 0.06
C GLU A 195 -3.66 3.09 0.10
N LEU A 196 -2.80 2.12 -0.21
CA LEU A 196 -1.36 2.29 -0.16
C LEU A 196 -0.90 3.43 -1.08
N PHE A 197 -1.47 3.54 -2.27
CA PHE A 197 -1.06 4.57 -3.24
C PHE A 197 -1.34 5.99 -2.76
N TRP A 198 -2.56 6.25 -2.31
CA TRP A 198 -2.93 7.60 -1.88
C TRP A 198 -2.54 7.90 -0.43
N CYS A 199 -2.44 6.89 0.44
CA CYS A 199 -1.88 7.02 1.80
C CYS A 199 -0.37 7.30 1.78
N ASN A 200 0.40 6.64 0.92
CA ASN A 200 1.86 6.81 0.90
C ASN A 200 2.27 8.22 0.44
N ASN A 201 1.46 8.92 -0.36
CA ASN A 201 1.64 10.35 -0.64
C ASN A 201 1.56 11.23 0.62
N GLN A 202 0.86 10.77 1.66
CA GLN A 202 0.76 11.45 2.95
C GLN A 202 1.78 10.95 3.97
N ARG A 203 2.28 9.71 3.86
CA ARG A 203 3.34 9.21 4.75
C ARG A 203 4.64 10.00 4.60
N ALA A 204 4.90 10.62 3.45
CA ALA A 204 5.99 11.57 3.28
C ALA A 204 5.83 12.85 4.13
N ALA A 205 4.61 13.20 4.51
CA ALA A 205 4.32 14.32 5.41
C ALA A 205 4.18 13.90 6.89
N PHE A 206 4.05 12.59 7.18
CA PHE A 206 3.77 12.09 8.53
C PHE A 206 4.77 11.08 9.12
N ASP A 207 5.72 10.54 8.35
CA ASP A 207 6.85 9.78 8.88
C ASP A 207 8.13 10.32 8.25
N GLY A 208 8.82 11.19 8.98
CA GLY A 208 10.19 11.58 8.64
C GLY A 208 11.01 10.31 8.46
N HIS A 209 11.65 10.16 7.31
CA HIS A 209 12.54 9.06 6.91
C HIS A 209 13.00 8.19 8.10
N LYS A 210 12.23 7.17 8.46
CA LYS A 210 12.66 6.23 9.51
C LYS A 210 13.82 5.44 8.92
N SER A 211 15.01 5.60 9.50
CA SER A 211 16.17 4.80 9.11
C SER A 211 15.85 3.32 9.27
N MET A 212 16.36 2.48 8.37
CA MET A 212 16.20 1.02 8.45
C MET A 212 17.46 0.40 9.04
N LYS A 213 17.30 -0.65 9.83
CA LYS A 213 18.39 -1.48 10.36
C LYS A 213 18.35 -2.86 9.71
N LYS A 214 19.50 -3.55 9.72
CA LYS A 214 19.67 -4.89 9.16
C LYS A 214 20.28 -5.81 10.23
N ILE A 215 19.75 -7.01 10.37
CA ILE A 215 20.34 -8.10 11.17
C ILE A 215 20.49 -9.34 10.28
N ASP A 216 21.67 -9.94 10.29
CA ASP A 216 21.92 -11.21 9.59
C ASP A 216 21.28 -12.37 10.36
N MET A 217 20.72 -13.32 9.62
CA MET A 217 19.97 -14.48 10.09
C MET A 217 20.57 -15.77 9.51
N LYS A 218 20.09 -16.94 9.94
CA LYS A 218 20.66 -18.24 9.53
C LYS A 218 20.78 -18.43 8.01
N ASP A 219 19.72 -18.09 7.27
CA ASP A 219 19.67 -18.27 5.80
C ASP A 219 19.36 -16.96 5.07
N GLY A 220 19.87 -15.83 5.57
CA GLY A 220 19.68 -14.53 4.95
C GLY A 220 19.74 -13.39 5.97
N TYR A 221 18.82 -12.43 5.87
CA TYR A 221 18.78 -11.29 6.78
C TYR A 221 17.39 -10.68 6.88
N ILE A 222 17.16 -9.91 7.93
CA ILE A 222 15.97 -9.07 8.09
C ILE A 222 16.34 -7.59 7.97
N ILE A 223 15.48 -6.83 7.29
CA ILE A 223 15.48 -5.36 7.31
C ILE A 223 14.26 -4.92 8.10
N TYR A 224 14.42 -3.97 9.02
CA TYR A 224 13.35 -3.49 9.90
C TYR A 224 13.53 -2.01 10.28
N PRO A 225 12.47 -1.29 10.71
CA PRO A 225 12.57 0.11 11.14
C PRO A 225 13.47 0.29 12.37
N SER A 226 14.28 1.35 12.37
CA SER A 226 15.28 1.61 13.43
C SER A 226 14.71 1.89 14.82
N ASP A 227 13.42 2.26 14.90
CA ASP A 227 12.65 2.52 16.11
C ASP A 227 12.02 1.27 16.72
N TRP A 228 12.11 0.11 16.06
CA TRP A 228 11.69 -1.16 16.65
C TRP A 228 12.70 -1.62 17.70
N VAL A 229 12.19 -2.25 18.76
CA VAL A 229 13.00 -2.80 19.84
C VAL A 229 13.25 -4.28 19.57
N VAL A 230 14.51 -4.66 19.39
CA VAL A 230 14.88 -6.07 19.20
C VAL A 230 14.92 -6.77 20.56
N LEU A 231 14.15 -7.84 20.69
CA LEU A 231 14.16 -8.71 21.85
C LEU A 231 15.25 -9.77 21.66
N GLU A 232 16.46 -9.45 22.12
CA GLU A 232 17.62 -10.33 22.01
C GLU A 232 17.45 -11.61 22.87
N ASP A 233 17.83 -12.75 22.30
CA ASP A 233 17.93 -14.06 22.96
C ASP A 233 16.71 -14.53 23.75
N VAL A 234 15.50 -14.16 23.30
CA VAL A 234 14.25 -14.54 23.98
C VAL A 234 13.85 -15.98 23.67
N LEU A 235 13.71 -16.30 22.38
CA LEU A 235 13.38 -17.65 21.94
C LEU A 235 14.55 -18.31 21.21
N ARG A 236 15.25 -17.54 20.37
CA ARG A 236 16.42 -18.00 19.61
C ARG A 236 17.35 -16.84 19.27
N ASP A 237 18.62 -17.16 19.05
CA ASP A 237 19.61 -16.27 18.46
C ASP A 237 19.24 -15.99 16.98
N PRO A 238 19.36 -14.74 16.48
CA PRO A 238 19.12 -14.40 15.08
C PRO A 238 19.87 -15.31 14.08
N LYS A 239 21.12 -15.68 14.37
CA LYS A 239 21.99 -16.51 13.52
C LYS A 239 21.54 -17.95 13.42
N GLU A 240 20.71 -18.42 14.34
CA GLU A 240 20.09 -19.74 14.32
C GLU A 240 18.63 -19.71 13.82
N SER A 241 18.11 -18.51 13.62
CA SER A 241 16.72 -18.28 13.28
C SER A 241 16.57 -18.07 11.78
N SER A 242 15.58 -18.77 11.23
CA SER A 242 15.16 -18.64 9.85
C SER A 242 13.95 -17.70 9.75
N ARG A 243 13.23 -17.46 10.85
CA ARG A 243 12.02 -16.63 10.88
C ARG A 243 12.10 -15.58 11.98
N ALA A 244 11.21 -14.61 11.89
CA ALA A 244 11.04 -13.58 12.90
C ALA A 244 9.57 -13.21 13.02
N SER A 245 9.20 -12.68 14.18
CA SER A 245 7.85 -12.20 14.47
C SER A 245 7.94 -10.81 15.10
N VAL A 246 6.87 -10.03 14.93
CA VAL A 246 6.69 -8.76 15.61
C VAL A 246 5.63 -8.90 16.69
N VAL A 247 5.91 -8.41 17.89
CA VAL A 247 4.89 -8.17 18.92
C VAL A 247 4.34 -6.78 18.72
N GLU A 248 3.03 -6.69 18.55
CA GLU A 248 2.29 -5.45 18.48
C GLU A 248 1.25 -5.40 19.60
N VAL A 249 0.96 -4.18 20.05
CA VAL A 249 -0.09 -3.92 21.03
C VAL A 249 -1.16 -3.09 20.35
N TYR A 250 -2.31 -3.69 20.06
CA TYR A 250 -3.50 -2.96 19.61
C TYR A 250 -3.87 -1.93 20.68
N ASN A 251 -4.27 -0.71 20.29
CA ASN A 251 -4.44 0.45 21.19
C ASN A 251 -3.18 0.80 22.04
N GLY A 252 -1.99 0.27 21.69
CA GLY A 252 -0.74 0.45 22.45
C GLY A 252 -0.16 1.87 22.43
N ARG A 253 -0.63 2.73 21.51
CA ARG A 253 -0.11 4.09 21.34
C ARG A 253 -0.21 4.93 22.62
N ARG A 254 -1.29 4.78 23.39
CA ARG A 254 -1.49 5.54 24.66
C ARG A 254 -0.47 5.20 25.74
N TYR A 255 0.13 4.01 25.66
CA TYR A 255 1.19 3.57 26.57
C TYR A 255 2.60 3.88 26.04
N GLY A 256 2.71 4.36 24.79
CA GLY A 256 3.98 4.54 24.11
C GLY A 256 4.65 3.21 23.76
N MET A 257 3.86 2.20 23.35
CA MET A 257 4.40 0.87 23.00
C MET A 257 5.15 0.92 21.66
N PRO A 258 6.42 0.45 21.61
CA PRO A 258 7.12 0.21 20.37
C PRO A 258 6.64 -1.10 19.74
N HIS A 259 7.09 -1.36 18.52
CA HIS A 259 7.05 -2.71 17.94
C HIS A 259 8.24 -3.49 18.49
N PHE A 260 8.02 -4.73 18.92
CA PHE A 260 9.09 -5.60 19.40
C PHE A 260 9.41 -6.69 18.39
N LEU A 261 10.66 -6.80 17.96
CA LEU A 261 11.10 -7.82 17.03
C LEU A 261 11.69 -9.01 17.79
N LEU A 262 11.22 -10.21 17.51
CA LEU A 262 11.79 -11.45 18.04
C LEU A 262 12.14 -12.44 16.92
N PHE A 263 13.12 -13.30 17.19
CA PHE A 263 13.59 -14.31 16.25
C PHE A 263 13.08 -15.69 16.64
N SER A 264 12.65 -16.48 15.65
CA SER A 264 12.06 -17.79 15.86
C SER A 264 12.24 -18.69 14.64
N ASN A 265 11.67 -19.90 14.71
CA ASN A 265 11.54 -20.81 13.56
C ASN A 265 10.08 -21.22 13.31
N ILE A 266 9.13 -20.61 14.03
CA ILE A 266 7.71 -20.95 13.97
C ILE A 266 7.14 -20.57 12.59
N ALA A 267 6.48 -21.52 11.94
CA ALA A 267 5.87 -21.31 10.63
C ALA A 267 4.61 -20.44 10.70
N LYS A 268 4.18 -19.89 9.55
CA LYS A 268 2.96 -19.06 9.47
C LYS A 268 1.71 -19.76 10.01
N ASN A 269 1.63 -21.08 9.84
CA ASN A 269 0.52 -21.94 10.28
C ASN A 269 0.75 -22.57 11.66
N GLU A 270 1.84 -22.24 12.33
CA GLU A 270 2.15 -22.70 13.68
C GLU A 270 1.90 -21.54 14.65
N SER A 271 1.38 -21.89 15.82
CA SER A 271 1.15 -20.95 16.92
C SER A 271 2.23 -21.13 17.97
N TYR A 272 2.61 -20.02 18.60
CA TYR A 272 3.38 -20.07 19.84
C TYR A 272 2.55 -20.78 20.91
N THR A 273 3.22 -21.59 21.71
CA THR A 273 2.63 -22.20 22.90
C THR A 273 2.36 -21.14 23.97
N GLU A 274 1.47 -21.43 24.94
CA GLU A 274 1.21 -20.52 26.05
C GLU A 274 2.48 -20.17 26.85
N ASP A 275 3.40 -21.13 27.01
CA ASP A 275 4.65 -20.90 27.73
C ASP A 275 5.61 -20.01 26.95
N GLU A 276 5.70 -20.17 25.62
CA GLU A 276 6.44 -19.25 24.76
C GLU A 276 5.85 -17.84 24.79
N PHE A 277 4.51 -17.72 24.80
CA PHE A 277 3.82 -16.44 24.95
C PHE A 277 4.22 -15.73 26.25
N LYS A 278 4.20 -16.43 27.39
CA LYS A 278 4.64 -15.86 28.68
C LYS A 278 6.11 -15.41 28.66
N ILE A 279 6.97 -16.16 27.97
CA ILE A 279 8.39 -15.79 27.80
C ILE A 279 8.51 -14.49 26.98
N ILE A 280 7.74 -14.38 25.90
CA ILE A 280 7.68 -13.17 25.05
C ILE A 280 7.17 -11.98 25.86
N GLU A 281 6.06 -12.11 26.57
CA GLU A 281 5.50 -11.04 27.41
C GLU A 281 6.49 -10.56 28.47
N ALA A 282 7.16 -11.49 29.15
CA ALA A 282 8.20 -11.16 30.12
C ALA A 282 9.37 -10.41 29.48
N ALA A 283 9.73 -10.73 28.23
CA ALA A 283 10.76 -10.01 27.49
C ALA A 283 10.31 -8.60 27.09
N CYS A 284 9.09 -8.44 26.60
CA CYS A 284 8.49 -7.14 26.31
C CYS A 284 8.47 -6.24 27.56
N LEU A 285 8.12 -6.81 28.72
CA LEU A 285 8.14 -6.10 30.00
C LEU A 285 9.53 -5.66 30.44
N ARG A 286 10.56 -6.50 30.24
CA ARG A 286 11.96 -6.12 30.51
C ARG A 286 12.44 -5.01 29.58
N ALA A 287 12.04 -5.07 28.31
CA ALA A 287 12.43 -4.10 27.30
C ALA A 287 11.68 -2.75 27.44
N ASN A 288 10.44 -2.78 27.94
CA ASN A 288 9.65 -1.59 28.22
C ASN A 288 8.76 -1.80 29.45
N SER A 289 9.10 -1.14 30.56
CA SER A 289 8.38 -1.30 31.83
C SER A 289 6.91 -0.90 31.77
N ARG A 290 6.50 -0.04 30.82
CA ARG A 290 5.08 0.35 30.63
C ARG A 290 4.23 -0.76 30.03
N PHE A 291 4.84 -1.86 29.58
CA PHE A 291 4.13 -3.06 29.16
C PHE A 291 3.33 -3.68 30.33
N ALA A 292 3.69 -3.42 31.59
CA ALA A 292 2.89 -3.83 32.75
C ALA A 292 1.49 -3.20 32.75
N ASP A 293 1.38 -1.93 32.33
CA ASP A 293 0.10 -1.22 32.26
C ASP A 293 -0.78 -1.82 31.15
N VAL A 294 -0.17 -2.24 30.03
CA VAL A 294 -0.85 -2.95 28.94
C VAL A 294 -1.45 -4.25 29.44
N LEU A 295 -0.65 -5.12 30.09
CA LEU A 295 -1.13 -6.42 30.59
C LEU A 295 -2.23 -6.29 31.64
N LYS A 296 -2.13 -5.25 32.49
CA LYS A 296 -3.17 -4.95 33.48
C LYS A 296 -4.48 -4.54 32.80
N ASP A 297 -4.42 -3.60 31.88
CA ASP A 297 -5.60 -3.03 31.23
C ASP A 297 -6.21 -4.00 30.20
N GLU A 298 -5.42 -4.89 29.61
CA GLU A 298 -5.89 -6.02 28.81
C GLU A 298 -6.81 -6.94 29.64
N GLN A 299 -6.58 -7.10 30.94
CA GLN A 299 -7.44 -7.94 31.78
C GLN A 299 -8.68 -7.22 32.31
N SER A 300 -8.66 -5.89 32.40
CA SER A 300 -9.70 -5.12 33.11
C SER A 300 -10.60 -4.24 32.24
N MET A 301 -10.22 -3.91 31.00
CA MET A 301 -10.99 -3.01 30.13
C MET A 301 -12.03 -3.73 29.27
N VAL A 302 -13.03 -2.97 28.83
CA VAL A 302 -14.10 -3.39 27.90
C VAL A 302 -13.57 -3.47 26.46
N ASP A 303 -14.12 -4.38 25.65
CA ASP A 303 -13.54 -4.85 24.38
C ASP A 303 -13.15 -3.75 23.36
N GLU A 304 -13.86 -2.62 23.27
CA GLU A 304 -13.58 -1.59 22.25
C GLU A 304 -12.31 -0.75 22.53
N GLU A 305 -11.93 -0.55 23.80
CA GLU A 305 -10.76 0.25 24.20
C GLU A 305 -9.63 -0.56 24.83
N LYS A 306 -9.84 -1.87 24.97
CA LYS A 306 -8.89 -2.80 25.56
C LYS A 306 -7.62 -2.89 24.70
N PRO A 307 -6.42 -2.82 25.31
CA PRO A 307 -5.21 -3.13 24.57
C PRO A 307 -5.12 -4.65 24.38
N VAL A 308 -4.66 -5.08 23.21
CA VAL A 308 -4.52 -6.51 22.89
C VAL A 308 -3.11 -6.77 22.43
N VAL A 309 -2.42 -7.70 23.09
CA VAL A 309 -1.08 -8.14 22.68
C VAL A 309 -1.20 -9.19 21.58
N GLY A 310 -0.57 -8.94 20.44
CA GLY A 310 -0.54 -9.86 19.31
C GLY A 310 0.89 -10.15 18.86
N VAL A 311 1.15 -11.40 18.47
CA VAL A 311 2.43 -11.82 17.87
C VAL A 311 2.18 -12.21 16.42
N PHE A 312 2.83 -11.52 15.50
CA PHE A 312 2.62 -11.65 14.06
C PHE A 312 3.89 -12.11 13.35
N ASN A 313 3.78 -13.18 12.56
CA ASN A 313 4.92 -13.71 11.81
C ASN A 313 5.27 -12.81 10.63
N ILE A 314 6.56 -12.51 10.45
CA ILE A 314 7.07 -11.76 9.31
C ILE A 314 7.34 -12.76 8.18
N ILE A 315 6.67 -12.57 7.04
CA ILE A 315 6.78 -13.48 5.89
C ILE A 315 8.07 -13.16 5.12
N ALA A 316 8.85 -14.19 4.80
CA ALA A 316 10.04 -14.05 3.98
C ALA A 316 9.67 -13.83 2.50
N THR A 317 10.46 -13.04 1.77
CA THR A 317 10.16 -12.64 0.38
C THR A 317 10.10 -13.80 -0.63
N ASP A 318 10.61 -14.96 -0.27
CA ASP A 318 10.65 -16.19 -1.08
C ASP A 318 9.67 -17.27 -0.59
N ASP A 319 8.92 -17.00 0.47
CA ASP A 319 7.92 -17.94 0.99
C ASP A 319 6.79 -18.14 -0.04
N PRO A 320 6.26 -19.36 -0.26
CA PRO A 320 5.16 -19.61 -1.18
C PRO A 320 3.89 -18.80 -0.87
N TYR A 321 3.75 -18.35 0.38
CA TYR A 321 2.66 -17.51 0.87
C TYR A 321 3.02 -16.02 0.91
N TYR A 322 4.19 -15.62 0.39
CA TYR A 322 4.57 -14.23 0.22
C TYR A 322 3.77 -13.63 -0.94
N ASP A 323 2.79 -12.80 -0.58
CA ASP A 323 2.12 -11.92 -1.52
C ASP A 323 2.84 -10.56 -1.51
N GLU A 324 3.22 -10.05 -2.69
CA GLU A 324 3.79 -8.71 -2.82
C GLU A 324 2.83 -7.61 -2.33
N PHE A 325 1.54 -7.92 -2.21
CA PHE A 325 0.51 -7.08 -1.62
C PHE A 325 0.34 -7.26 -0.09
N ASP A 326 0.90 -8.32 0.50
CA ASP A 326 1.07 -8.55 1.95
C ASP A 326 2.44 -8.05 2.45
N THR A 327 3.05 -7.05 1.78
CA THR A 327 4.31 -6.48 2.26
C THR A 327 4.14 -6.06 3.72
N PRO A 328 4.95 -6.57 4.67
CA PRO A 328 4.77 -6.26 6.07
C PRO A 328 4.79 -4.74 6.28
N PRO A 329 3.92 -4.21 7.16
CA PRO A 329 3.85 -2.78 7.39
C PRO A 329 5.23 -2.23 7.79
N PHE A 330 5.45 -0.94 7.54
CA PHE A 330 6.70 -0.23 7.85
C PHE A 330 7.94 -0.70 7.06
N GLY A 331 7.78 -1.46 5.99
CA GLY A 331 8.87 -1.86 5.09
C GLY A 331 9.79 -2.96 5.66
N CYS A 332 9.34 -3.62 6.73
CA CYS A 332 10.04 -4.75 7.34
C CYS A 332 9.96 -5.99 6.42
N LYS A 333 11.06 -6.73 6.26
CA LYS A 333 11.08 -7.95 5.42
C LYS A 333 12.27 -8.85 5.72
N ILE A 334 12.04 -10.16 5.62
CA ILE A 334 13.10 -11.18 5.65
C ILE A 334 13.47 -11.52 4.20
N ILE A 335 14.77 -11.44 3.88
CA ILE A 335 15.33 -11.76 2.56
C ILE A 335 16.25 -12.95 2.73
N ARG A 336 16.01 -14.01 1.96
CA ARG A 336 16.84 -15.22 1.95
C ARG A 336 17.98 -15.10 0.94
N ASP A 337 19.13 -15.67 1.29
CA ASP A 337 20.23 -15.78 0.35
C ASP A 337 19.91 -16.86 -0.69
N ILE A 338 19.73 -16.46 -1.97
CA ILE A 338 19.34 -17.35 -3.09
C ILE A 338 20.51 -18.27 -3.52
N SER A 339 21.40 -18.66 -2.61
CA SER A 339 22.54 -19.52 -2.93
C SER A 339 22.81 -20.53 -1.82
N LYS A 340 22.20 -21.72 -1.95
CA LYS A 340 22.74 -23.07 -1.67
C LYS A 340 21.60 -24.07 -1.46
N SER A 341 20.85 -24.36 -2.53
CA SER A 341 20.11 -25.63 -2.65
C SER A 341 20.40 -26.24 -4.01
N LYS A 342 21.67 -26.57 -4.19
CA LYS A 342 22.08 -27.71 -5.01
C LYS A 342 22.87 -28.61 -4.10
N ASP A 343 22.21 -29.64 -3.60
CA ASP A 343 22.73 -31.00 -3.51
C ASP A 343 21.53 -31.95 -3.58
#